data_AF-U5U3M7-F1
#
_entry.id   AF-U5U3M7-F1
#
_cell.length_a   1.000
_cell.length_b   1.000
_cell.length_c   1.000
_cell.angle_alpha   90.00
_cell.angle_beta   90.00
_cell.angle_gamma   90.00
#
_symmetry.space_group_name_H-M   'P 1'
#
loop_
_entity.id
_entity.type
_entity.pdbx_description
1 polymer ?
#
loop_
_entity_poly.entity_id
_entity_poly.type
_entity_poly.pdbx_seq_one_letter_code
_entity_poly.pdbx_strand_id
1 'polypeptide(L)'
;GALDFGLIVDGAVIIVENCLRRFGETQHRLGRILTRDERFEVAASASAEVMKPSLFGVLIITAVYLPIFALTGVEGKMFHPMA
;
A
#
# COMPACT_ATOMS: atom_id res chain seq x y z
N GLY A 1 -16.35 3.87 0.12
CA GLY A 1 -16.12 3.57 1.55
C GLY A 1 -15.22 2.37 1.71
N ALA A 2 -15.77 1.15 1.73
CA ALA A 2 -15.03 -0.08 2.06
C ALA A 2 -13.85 -0.42 1.13
N LEU A 3 -13.93 -0.05 -0.15
CA LEU A 3 -12.89 -0.36 -1.15
C LEU A 3 -11.59 0.44 -0.94
N ASP A 4 -11.71 1.68 -0.47
CA ASP A 4 -10.57 2.56 -0.17
C ASP A 4 -9.86 2.12 1.13
N PHE A 5 -10.64 1.77 2.17
CA PHE A 5 -10.10 1.18 3.39
C PHE A 5 -9.42 -0.17 3.13
N GLY A 6 -10.00 -1.02 2.29
CA GLY A 6 -9.39 -2.31 1.91
C GLY A 6 -8.02 -2.12 1.26
N LEU A 7 -7.90 -1.16 0.34
CA LEU A 7 -6.64 -0.86 -0.34
C LEU A 7 -5.56 -0.30 0.61
N ILE A 8 -5.93 0.66 1.46
CA ILE A 8 -5.00 1.31 2.40
C ILE A 8 -4.52 0.30 3.45
N VAL A 9 -5.43 -0.53 3.97
CA VAL A 9 -5.11 -1.54 4.99
C VAL A 9 -4.26 -2.67 4.40
N ASP A 10 -4.53 -3.10 3.16
CA ASP A 10 -3.74 -4.15 2.50
C ASP A 10 -2.26 -3.75 2.39
N GLY A 11 -1.97 -2.55 1.89
CA GLY A 11 -0.60 -2.03 1.81
C GLY A 11 0.10 -1.96 3.18
N ALA A 12 -0.62 -1.51 4.21
CA ALA A 12 -0.08 -1.43 5.57
C ALA A 12 0.22 -2.82 6.17
N VAL A 13 -0.71 -3.76 6.02
CA VAL A 13 -0.56 -5.13 6.53
C VAL A 13 0.61 -5.85 5.86
N ILE A 14 0.75 -5.70 4.55
CA ILE A 14 1.86 -6.27 3.77
C ILE A 14 3.22 -5.77 4.28
N ILE A 15 3.36 -4.47 4.56
CA ILE A 15 4.61 -3.90 5.10
C ILE A 15 4.88 -4.43 6.51
N VAL A 16 3.86 -4.46 7.37
CA VAL A 16 3.99 -4.94 8.76
C VAL A 16 4.38 -6.41 8.80
N GLU A 17 3.78 -7.27 7.97
CA GLU A 17 4.10 -8.68 7.90
C GLU A 17 5.55 -8.91 7.45
N ASN A 18 6.02 -8.17 6.43
CA ASN A 18 7.41 -8.29 5.98
C ASN A 18 8.41 -7.84 7.04
N CYS A 19 8.11 -6.75 7.76
CA CYS A 19 8.94 -6.29 8.88
C CYS A 19 9.00 -7.33 10.00
N LEU A 20 7.86 -7.89 10.40
CA LEU A 20 7.78 -8.93 11.44
C LEU A 20 8.54 -10.20 11.03
N ARG A 21 8.40 -10.64 9.78
CA ARG A 21 9.15 -11.78 9.22
C ARG A 21 10.66 -11.55 9.34
N ARG A 22 11.15 -10.40 8.88
CA ARG A 22 12.57 -10.03 8.92
C ARG A 22 13.11 -9.86 10.34
N PHE A 23 12.31 -9.34 11.27
CA PHE A 23 12.66 -9.31 12.68
C PHE A 23 12.82 -10.73 13.24
N GLY A 24 11.87 -11.62 12.97
CA GLY A 24 11.94 -13.02 13.37
C GLY A 24 13.22 -13.69 12.85
N GLU A 25 13.49 -13.58 11.56
CA GLU A 25 14.71 -14.13 10.92
C GLU A 25 15.99 -13.57 11.56
N THR A 26 16.04 -12.26 11.81
CA THR A 26 17.23 -11.60 12.35
C THR A 26 17.44 -11.92 13.83
N GLN A 27 16.36 -11.99 14.63
CA GLN A 27 16.43 -12.44 16.02
C GLN A 27 16.89 -13.90 16.09
N HIS A 28 16.36 -14.76 15.23
CA HIS A 28 16.69 -16.18 15.24
C HIS A 28 18.16 -16.42 14.84
N ARG A 29 18.68 -15.63 13.90
CA ARG A 29 20.09 -15.64 13.48
C ARG A 29 21.04 -15.10 14.56
N LEU A 30 20.63 -14.07 15.30
CA LEU A 30 21.46 -13.46 16.35
C LEU A 30 21.32 -14.16 17.72
N GLY A 31 20.32 -15.01 17.91
CA GLY A 31 20.03 -15.68 19.18
C GLY A 31 19.64 -14.73 20.31
N ARG A 32 19.31 -13.48 20.00
CA ARG A 32 18.93 -12.43 20.96
C ARG A 32 17.87 -11.50 20.40
N ILE A 33 17.30 -10.68 21.26
CA ILE A 33 16.37 -9.63 20.87
C ILE A 33 17.15 -8.51 20.14
N LEU A 34 16.58 -7.96 19.07
CA LEU A 34 17.16 -6.81 18.36
C LEU A 34 17.12 -5.57 19.24
N THR A 35 18.20 -4.78 19.17
CA THR A 35 18.25 -3.42 19.73
C THR A 35 17.33 -2.48 18.95
N ARG A 36 17.08 -1.28 19.46
CA ARG A 36 16.25 -0.29 18.77
C ARG A 36 16.80 0.07 17.39
N ASP A 37 18.11 0.27 17.29
CA ASP A 37 18.75 0.69 16.04
C ASP A 37 18.66 -0.42 14.97
N GLU A 38 18.92 -1.67 15.37
CA GLU A 38 18.77 -2.83 14.49
C GLU A 38 17.32 -2.99 14.00
N ARG A 39 16.34 -2.72 14.87
CA ARG A 39 14.92 -2.76 14.46
C ARG A 39 14.60 -1.68 13.42
N PHE A 40 15.12 -0.47 13.58
CA PHE A 40 14.91 0.61 12.61
C PHE A 40 15.56 0.29 11.26
N GLU A 41 16.78 -0.24 11.27
CA GLU A 41 17.50 -0.62 10.06
C GLU A 41 16.80 -1.78 9.32
N VAL A 42 16.36 -2.80 10.06
CA VAL A 42 15.62 -3.93 9.49
C VAL A 42 14.24 -3.48 8.98
N ALA A 43 13.54 -2.58 9.69
CA ALA A 43 12.27 -2.03 9.21
C ALA A 43 12.44 -1.21 7.93
N ALA A 44 13.48 -0.37 7.85
CA ALA A 44 13.75 0.45 6.68
C ALA A 44 14.08 -0.40 5.45
N SER A 45 14.96 -1.40 5.62
CA SER A 45 15.31 -2.32 4.54
C SER A 45 14.12 -3.21 4.11
N ALA A 46 13.36 -3.74 5.07
CA ALA A 46 12.16 -4.53 4.80
C ALA A 46 11.07 -3.71 4.08
N SER A 47 10.89 -2.44 4.45
CA SER A 47 9.91 -1.56 3.80
C SER A 47 10.32 -1.24 2.37
N ALA A 48 11.61 -1.02 2.10
CA ALA A 48 12.11 -0.70 0.77
C ALA A 48 11.91 -1.84 -0.25
N GLU A 49 12.03 -3.10 0.19
CA GLU A 49 11.82 -4.29 -0.65
C GLU A 49 10.36 -4.41 -1.13
N VAL A 50 9.42 -4.04 -0.27
CA VAL A 50 7.98 -4.19 -0.48
C VAL A 50 7.36 -2.97 -1.16
N MET A 51 8.05 -1.83 -1.15
CA MET A 51 7.57 -0.59 -1.75
C MET A 51 7.36 -0.70 -3.27
N LYS A 52 8.26 -1.39 -3.99
CA LYS A 52 8.13 -1.60 -5.45
C LYS A 52 6.85 -2.37 -5.84
N PRO A 53 6.60 -3.59 -5.32
CA PRO A 53 5.41 -4.34 -5.70
C PRO A 53 4.11 -3.65 -5.23
N SER A 54 4.11 -3.04 -4.05
CA SER A 54 2.93 -2.32 -3.53
C SER A 54 2.56 -1.11 -4.41
N LEU A 55 3.55 -0.34 -4.85
CA LEU A 55 3.34 0.82 -5.74
C LEU A 55 2.75 0.39 -7.10
N PHE A 56 3.20 -0.72 -7.67
CA PHE A 56 2.64 -1.26 -8.90
C PHE A 56 1.14 -1.61 -8.75
N GLY A 57 0.75 -2.20 -7.62
CA GLY A 57 -0.67 -2.50 -7.33
C GLY A 57 -1.52 -1.23 -7.26
N VAL A 58 -1.05 -0.21 -6.53
CA VAL A 58 -1.72 1.10 -6.43
C VAL A 58 -1.81 1.77 -7.80
N LEU A 59 -0.78 1.68 -8.64
CA LEU A 59 -0.79 2.22 -10.00
C LEU A 59 -1.82 1.55 -10.90
N ILE A 60 -1.94 0.22 -10.84
CA ILE A 60 -2.95 -0.52 -11.61
C ILE A 60 -4.36 -0.08 -11.21
N ILE A 61 -4.62 0.01 -9.91
CA ILE A 61 -5.93 0.43 -9.39
C ILE A 61 -6.21 1.88 -9.79
N THR A 62 -5.23 2.77 -9.66
CA THR A 62 -5.35 4.15 -10.13
C THR A 62 -5.66 4.20 -11.62
N ALA A 63 -4.99 3.40 -12.45
CA ALA A 63 -5.23 3.34 -13.90
C ALA A 63 -6.62 2.84 -14.27
N VAL A 64 -7.21 1.95 -13.46
CA VAL A 64 -8.61 1.48 -13.62
C VAL A 64 -9.61 2.54 -13.15
N TYR A 65 -9.30 3.31 -12.12
CA TYR A 65 -10.18 4.34 -11.56
C TYR A 65 -10.14 5.67 -12.32
N LEU A 66 -9.00 6.00 -12.93
CA LEU A 66 -8.81 7.20 -13.74
C LEU A 66 -9.87 7.35 -14.86
N PRO A 67 -10.19 6.31 -15.67
CA PRO A 67 -11.24 6.42 -16.68
C PRO A 67 -12.65 6.53 -16.07
N ILE A 68 -12.91 5.99 -14.88
CA ILE A 68 -14.21 6.17 -14.19
C ILE A 68 -14.44 7.65 -13.88
N PHE A 69 -13.40 8.36 -13.42
CA PHE A 69 -13.43 9.81 -13.21
C PHE A 69 -13.48 10.62 -14.52
N ALA A 70 -12.91 10.09 -15.62
CA ALA A 70 -13.02 10.72 -16.93
C ALA A 70 -14.43 10.55 -17.54
N LEU A 71 -15.11 9.44 -17.23
CA LEU A 71 -16.46 9.13 -17.71
C LEU A 71 -17.55 9.92 -16.97
N THR A 72 -17.33 10.33 -15.72
CA THR A 72 -18.20 11.32 -15.05
C THR A 72 -18.07 12.74 -15.64
N GLY A 73 -17.10 12.96 -16.54
CA GLY A 73 -16.94 14.20 -17.31
C GLY A 73 -17.87 14.37 -18.52
N VAL A 74 -18.61 13.33 -18.95
CA VAL A 74 -19.63 13.46 -20.02
C VAL A 74 -21.05 13.52 -19.44
N GLU A 75 -21.21 13.78 -18.15
CA GLU A 75 -22.51 14.10 -17.54
C GLU A 75 -22.56 15.46 -16.85
N GLY A 76 -21.64 16.38 -17.21
CA GLY A 76 -21.89 17.83 -17.06
C GLY A 76 -22.93 18.38 -18.06
N LYS A 77 -23.34 17.59 -19.06
CA LYS A 77 -24.28 18.00 -20.14
C LYS A 77 -25.62 17.25 -20.18
N MET A 78 -25.83 16.20 -19.37
CA MET A 78 -27.16 15.59 -19.24
C MET A 78 -28.09 16.33 -18.27
N PHE A 79 -27.55 17.26 -17.48
CA PHE A 79 -28.34 18.17 -16.64
C PHE A 79 -28.68 19.52 -17.30
N HIS A 80 -28.62 19.61 -18.63
CA HIS A 80 -29.04 20.82 -19.36
C HIS A 80 -30.45 20.78 -20.03
N PRO A 81 -31.20 19.67 -20.13
CA PRO A 81 -32.60 19.72 -20.54
C PRO A 81 -33.57 19.34 -19.41
N MET A 82 -33.22 19.63 -18.15
CA MET A 82 -34.18 19.71 -17.04
C MET A 82 -34.42 21.18 -16.65
N ALA A 83 -34.58 22.00 -17.68
CA ALA A 83 -35.23 23.31 -17.70
C ALA A 83 -36.19 23.31 -18.89
#